data_AF-A0A8T0F7Q4-F1
#
_entry.id   AF-A0A8T0F7Q4-F1
#
_cell.length_a   1.000
_cell.length_b   1.000
_cell.length_c   1.000
_cell.angle_alpha   90.00
_cell.angle_beta   90.00
_cell.angle_gamma   90.00
#
_symmetry.space_group_name_H-M   'P 1'
#
loop_
_entity.id
_entity.type
_entity.pdbx_description
1 polymer ?
#
loop_
_entity_poly.entity_id
_entity_poly.type
_entity_poly.pdbx_seq_one_letter_code
_entity_poly.pdbx_strand_id
1 'polypeptide(L)'
;MPYVVLTTQIRVENGPTVVGDEQSDPELMQYLGAQLTTQLGNDLQGGLVVSHPCSDLQFFLSLAKFRKFEMLLELKELSTFSHAWLGMDDTLDPRAVSQGMVGQVAARRGAGIILEMIKEGKIAGRAVLIAGQPGTGKTAIAMGMAQALGTDKTIYSFRKSIGVRIQEETEIIEGEVVEIQIDRPVSGTGNKVGKLTLKSTDMETTYDLGQKMIESLSKEKVQAGDIICIDKATGKITKLGRSFTRARDYDATGAQTKFVQCPEGELQKRKEVTHTVTLHEIDVMNSRTQGFLALFSGDTGEIKLEVREQINAKVAEWREEGKAQIIPGVLFIDEVHMLDIECFSYLNRALESDLAPILIMASNRGITKIRGTNHTSPHGIPLDLLDRSVIISTSPYDEDETKKILKIRCEEEDVEMSDDALLVLTKIGVETSLRYAIQLITAASLVCQKRKGTEVTIADVKRVYTLFLDEARSSQFLNEYQSDFMFNELEAEKETKAMDTS
;
A
#
# COMPACT_ATOMS: atom_id res chain seq x y z
N MET A 1 12.71 -4.70 37.01
CA MET A 1 12.61 -4.39 35.56
C MET A 1 11.48 -5.22 35.01
N PRO A 2 10.25 -4.71 34.85
CA PRO A 2 9.18 -5.49 34.27
C PRO A 2 9.15 -5.27 32.76
N TYR A 3 9.25 -6.36 32.02
CA TYR A 3 8.98 -6.40 30.58
C TYR A 3 7.48 -6.32 30.35
N VAL A 4 7.07 -5.61 29.30
CA VAL A 4 5.71 -5.63 28.77
C VAL A 4 5.73 -6.41 27.46
N VAL A 5 4.94 -7.46 27.39
CA VAL A 5 4.59 -8.19 26.16
C VAL A 5 3.39 -7.46 25.54
N LEU A 6 3.56 -6.91 24.34
CA LEU A 6 2.45 -6.40 23.54
C LEU A 6 2.25 -7.30 22.32
N THR A 7 1.39 -8.29 22.49
CA THR A 7 0.73 -8.98 21.38
C THR A 7 -0.62 -8.30 21.17
N THR A 8 -0.76 -7.55 20.08
CA THR A 8 -1.93 -7.50 19.16
C THR A 8 -1.91 -6.19 18.37
N GLN A 9 -2.02 -6.36 17.07
CA GLN A 9 -2.33 -5.31 16.11
C GLN A 9 -3.72 -4.71 16.39
N ILE A 10 -3.86 -3.40 16.14
CA ILE A 10 -5.10 -2.64 15.87
C ILE A 10 -5.90 -2.14 17.09
N ARG A 11 -5.63 -0.89 17.48
CA ARG A 11 -6.60 0.23 17.71
C ARG A 11 -5.90 1.36 18.47
N VAL A 12 -5.30 2.32 17.76
CA VAL A 12 -4.81 3.58 18.38
C VAL A 12 -5.35 4.81 17.66
N GLU A 13 -6.50 4.66 16.98
CA GLU A 13 -7.16 5.79 16.34
C GLU A 13 -8.60 5.85 16.84
N ASN A 14 -8.79 6.74 17.82
CA ASN A 14 -10.06 7.31 18.29
C ASN A 14 -11.05 6.39 19.04
N GLY A 15 -10.94 6.38 20.36
CA GLY A 15 -11.98 5.93 21.29
C GLY A 15 -11.47 5.79 22.74
N PRO A 16 -12.36 5.79 23.76
CA PRO A 16 -11.97 5.48 25.13
C PRO A 16 -11.23 4.14 25.18
N THR A 17 -9.98 4.16 25.62
CA THR A 17 -9.13 2.97 25.69
C THR A 17 -9.21 2.39 27.09
N VAL A 18 -9.51 1.08 27.19
CA VAL A 18 -9.45 0.36 28.46
C VAL A 18 -7.99 0.13 28.80
N VAL A 19 -7.55 0.68 29.92
CA VAL A 19 -6.13 0.69 30.32
C VAL A 19 -5.85 -0.22 31.52
N GLY A 20 -6.88 -0.78 32.15
CA GLY A 20 -6.76 -1.66 33.31
C GLY A 20 -8.10 -2.05 33.91
N ASP A 21 -8.05 -2.88 34.94
CA ASP A 21 -9.15 -3.33 35.77
C ASP A 21 -9.06 -2.75 37.21
N GLU A 22 -9.96 -3.18 38.10
CA GLU A 22 -9.99 -2.72 39.50
C GLU A 22 -8.74 -3.11 40.32
N GLN A 23 -7.88 -4.00 39.82
CA GLN A 23 -6.65 -4.44 40.49
C GLN A 23 -5.38 -3.74 39.99
N SER A 24 -5.53 -2.81 39.04
CA SER A 24 -4.41 -2.09 38.43
C SER A 24 -3.79 -1.05 39.40
N ASP A 25 -2.49 -0.78 39.25
CA ASP A 25 -1.72 0.10 40.16
C ASP A 25 -2.33 1.52 40.24
N PRO A 26 -2.76 1.99 41.43
CA PRO A 26 -3.43 3.28 41.59
C PRO A 26 -2.60 4.50 41.19
N GLU A 27 -1.27 4.48 41.42
CA GLU A 27 -0.41 5.63 41.10
C GLU A 27 -0.25 5.78 39.58
N LEU A 28 -0.12 4.65 38.88
CA LEU A 28 -0.01 4.61 37.42
C LEU A 28 -1.33 5.04 36.75
N MET A 29 -2.47 4.58 37.28
CA MET A 29 -3.80 4.91 36.74
C MET A 29 -4.14 6.39 36.93
N GLN A 30 -3.70 6.99 38.04
CA GLN A 30 -3.81 8.42 38.28
C GLN A 30 -2.92 9.24 37.35
N TYR A 31 -1.68 8.78 37.08
CA TYR A 31 -0.78 9.41 36.11
C TYR A 31 -1.35 9.41 34.68
N LEU A 32 -2.03 8.33 34.30
CA LEU A 32 -2.67 8.18 32.98
C LEU A 32 -4.02 8.91 32.87
N GLY A 33 -4.57 9.44 33.97
CA GLY A 33 -5.87 10.11 33.99
C GLY A 33 -7.04 9.17 33.72
N ALA A 34 -6.93 7.90 34.14
CA ALA A 34 -7.97 6.89 33.93
C ALA A 34 -9.13 7.04 34.93
N GLN A 35 -10.37 6.85 34.46
CA GLN A 35 -11.58 6.88 35.27
C GLN A 35 -12.27 5.52 35.24
N LEU A 36 -12.75 5.06 36.40
CA LEU A 36 -13.49 3.81 36.51
C LEU A 36 -14.85 3.96 35.85
N THR A 37 -15.12 3.12 34.85
CA THR A 37 -16.37 3.16 34.08
C THR A 37 -16.99 1.77 34.04
N THR A 38 -18.22 1.64 34.52
CA THR A 38 -19.01 0.40 34.43
C THR A 38 -19.85 0.42 33.16
N GLN A 39 -19.60 -0.52 32.24
CA GLN A 39 -20.44 -0.69 31.05
C GLN A 39 -21.52 -1.74 31.32
N LEU A 40 -22.79 -1.39 31.06
CA LEU A 40 -23.93 -2.30 31.19
C LEU A 40 -23.94 -3.29 30.02
N GLY A 41 -23.85 -4.60 30.31
CA GLY A 41 -24.03 -5.67 29.32
C GLY A 41 -23.00 -6.81 29.33
N ASN A 42 -21.95 -6.71 30.15
CA ASN A 42 -21.07 -7.83 30.48
C ASN A 42 -21.17 -8.10 31.98
N ASP A 43 -21.39 -9.36 32.38
CA ASP A 43 -21.39 -9.80 33.78
C ASP A 43 -19.97 -9.86 34.39
N LEU A 44 -19.06 -8.99 33.94
CA LEU A 44 -17.69 -8.86 34.45
C LEU A 44 -17.43 -7.41 34.87
N GLN A 45 -16.77 -7.28 36.01
CA GLN A 45 -16.57 -6.06 36.82
C GLN A 45 -15.91 -4.89 36.05
N GLY A 46 -16.09 -3.67 36.56
CA GLY A 46 -15.83 -2.41 35.84
C GLY A 46 -14.37 -2.21 35.37
N GLY A 47 -14.20 -1.48 34.26
CA GLY A 47 -12.88 -1.20 33.67
C GLY A 47 -12.44 0.26 33.84
N LEU A 48 -11.13 0.51 33.87
CA LEU A 48 -10.55 1.86 33.90
C LEU A 48 -10.34 2.38 32.47
N VAL A 49 -10.81 3.59 32.19
CA VAL A 49 -10.87 4.19 30.85
C VAL A 49 -10.27 5.59 30.86
N VAL A 50 -9.42 5.92 29.88
CA VAL A 50 -8.86 7.26 29.69
C VAL A 50 -9.59 7.99 28.55
N SER A 51 -10.09 9.20 28.82
CA SER A 51 -10.69 10.10 27.83
C SER A 51 -9.93 11.43 27.80
N HIS A 52 -9.09 11.65 26.78
CA HIS A 52 -8.42 12.94 26.58
C HIS A 52 -8.74 13.55 25.20
N PRO A 53 -9.14 14.83 25.13
CA PRO A 53 -9.17 15.62 23.90
C PRO A 53 -7.75 16.14 23.62
N CYS A 54 -7.15 15.76 22.49
CA CYS A 54 -5.74 16.06 22.23
C CYS A 54 -5.55 17.47 21.61
N SER A 55 -4.89 18.38 22.33
CA SER A 55 -4.58 19.76 21.87
C SER A 55 -3.09 20.12 21.81
N ASP A 56 -2.17 19.16 21.89
CA ASP A 56 -0.72 19.45 21.85
C ASP A 56 -0.02 18.80 20.66
N LEU A 57 0.04 19.56 19.56
CA LEU A 57 0.64 19.19 18.27
C LEU A 57 2.18 19.10 18.28
N GLN A 58 2.86 19.48 19.37
CA GLN A 58 4.33 19.58 19.41
C GLN A 58 5.05 18.27 19.74
N PHE A 59 4.40 17.30 20.40
CA PHE A 59 5.03 16.02 20.69
C PHE A 59 4.99 15.04 19.49
N PHE A 60 4.03 15.23 18.58
CA PHE A 60 3.88 14.42 17.36
C PHE A 60 5.04 14.64 16.36
N LEU A 61 5.64 15.84 16.33
CA LEU A 61 6.73 16.18 15.41
C LEU A 61 8.08 15.53 15.76
N SER A 62 8.27 15.07 17.01
CA SER A 62 9.50 14.38 17.45
C SER A 62 9.45 12.87 17.15
N LEU A 63 8.26 12.25 17.24
CA LEU A 63 8.03 10.84 16.94
C LEU A 63 7.73 10.55 15.46
N ALA A 64 7.37 11.58 14.67
CA ALA A 64 7.26 11.50 13.21
C ALA A 64 8.61 11.31 12.47
N LYS A 65 9.72 11.09 13.20
CA LYS A 65 11.00 10.61 12.67
C LYS A 65 11.18 9.10 12.70
N PHE A 66 10.20 8.33 13.18
CA PHE A 66 10.12 6.92 12.82
C PHE A 66 9.58 6.83 11.40
N ARG A 67 10.52 6.68 10.45
CA ARG A 67 10.26 6.17 9.10
C ARG A 67 9.20 5.08 9.20
N LYS A 68 8.01 5.41 8.73
CA LYS A 68 7.02 4.43 8.29
C LYS A 68 7.80 3.49 7.37
N PHE A 69 8.04 2.26 7.80
CA PHE A 69 8.58 1.19 6.97
C PHE A 69 7.48 0.71 6.00
N GLU A 70 6.74 1.65 5.41
CA GLU A 70 6.26 1.49 4.05
C GLU A 70 7.52 1.71 3.23
N MET A 71 8.14 0.64 2.76
CA MET A 71 8.94 0.70 1.55
C MET A 71 7.96 1.03 0.41
N LEU A 72 7.47 2.27 0.41
CA LEU A 72 7.16 3.02 -0.78
C LEU A 72 8.49 3.04 -1.53
N LEU A 73 8.69 2.03 -2.39
CA LEU A 73 9.42 2.27 -3.62
C LEU A 73 8.86 3.60 -4.12
N GLU A 74 9.72 4.63 -4.18
CA GLU A 74 9.43 5.77 -5.02
C GLU A 74 8.99 5.20 -6.38
N LEU A 75 7.69 5.32 -6.66
CA LEU A 75 7.08 5.07 -7.95
C LEU A 75 7.70 6.08 -8.91
N LYS A 76 8.93 5.78 -9.35
CA LYS A 76 9.45 6.34 -10.58
C LYS A 76 8.55 5.79 -11.67
N GLU A 77 7.80 6.69 -12.29
CA GLU A 77 7.10 6.46 -13.55
C GLU A 77 8.05 5.76 -14.53
N LEU A 78 7.93 4.44 -14.64
CA LEU A 78 8.57 3.62 -15.67
C LEU A 78 7.47 2.81 -16.34
N SER A 79 6.61 3.54 -17.05
CA SER A 79 5.52 3.05 -17.89
C SER A 79 6.00 2.28 -19.14
N THR A 80 7.30 1.96 -19.27
CA THR A 80 7.87 1.42 -20.51
C THR A 80 8.43 0.00 -20.41
N PHE A 81 8.41 -0.67 -19.26
CA PHE A 81 8.99 -2.01 -19.10
C PHE A 81 8.03 -3.01 -18.42
N SER A 82 6.89 -3.26 -19.06
CA SER A 82 5.80 -4.09 -18.51
C SER A 82 6.10 -5.59 -18.40
N HIS A 83 7.20 -6.10 -18.96
CA HIS A 83 7.62 -7.52 -18.82
C HIS A 83 8.82 -7.70 -17.89
N ALA A 84 9.52 -6.60 -17.63
CA ALA A 84 10.85 -6.68 -17.08
C ALA A 84 10.81 -6.97 -15.57
N TRP A 85 9.73 -6.65 -14.85
CA TRP A 85 9.57 -6.86 -13.40
C TRP A 85 9.54 -8.33 -12.97
N LEU A 86 9.30 -9.26 -13.91
CA LEU A 86 9.47 -10.70 -13.72
C LEU A 86 10.84 -11.19 -14.24
N GLY A 87 11.71 -10.28 -14.69
CA GLY A 87 13.05 -10.53 -15.20
C GLY A 87 13.08 -11.38 -16.48
N MET A 88 12.09 -11.23 -17.36
CA MET A 88 11.94 -12.00 -18.60
C MET A 88 12.41 -11.21 -19.81
N ASP A 89 12.74 -11.93 -20.89
CA ASP A 89 12.92 -11.35 -22.22
C ASP A 89 11.60 -11.27 -23.00
N ASP A 90 11.66 -10.67 -24.20
CA ASP A 90 10.50 -10.50 -25.09
C ASP A 90 9.94 -11.85 -25.60
N THR A 91 10.72 -12.93 -25.45
CA THR A 91 10.31 -14.31 -25.77
C THR A 91 9.65 -15.05 -24.60
N LEU A 92 9.38 -14.35 -23.48
CA LEU A 92 8.83 -14.88 -22.23
C LEU A 92 9.72 -15.92 -21.54
N ASP A 93 11.02 -15.94 -21.83
CA ASP A 93 11.98 -16.77 -21.14
C ASP A 93 12.64 -15.97 -19.99
N PRO A 94 12.59 -16.48 -18.74
CA PRO A 94 13.13 -15.76 -17.59
C PRO A 94 14.65 -15.87 -17.54
N ARG A 95 15.31 -14.72 -17.34
CA ARG A 95 16.76 -14.66 -17.09
C ARG A 95 17.08 -15.15 -15.68
N ALA A 96 18.23 -15.81 -15.52
CA ALA A 96 18.68 -16.38 -14.25
C ALA A 96 18.73 -15.35 -13.10
N VAL A 97 19.16 -14.12 -13.39
CA VAL A 97 19.12 -12.97 -12.49
C VAL A 97 18.70 -11.75 -13.29
N SER A 98 17.58 -11.13 -12.94
CA SER A 98 17.13 -9.86 -13.56
C SER A 98 16.07 -9.18 -12.71
N GLN A 99 16.16 -7.86 -12.59
CA GLN A 99 15.20 -6.99 -11.88
C GLN A 99 14.86 -7.46 -10.45
N GLY A 100 15.89 -7.83 -9.68
CA GLY A 100 15.73 -8.31 -8.31
C GLY A 100 15.19 -9.75 -8.19
N MET A 101 14.77 -10.37 -9.28
CA MET A 101 14.33 -11.77 -9.32
C MET A 101 15.51 -12.70 -9.63
N VAL A 102 15.64 -13.77 -8.84
CA VAL A 102 16.68 -14.81 -8.99
C VAL A 102 15.99 -16.16 -9.07
N GLY A 103 16.41 -17.01 -10.00
CA GLY A 103 15.93 -18.38 -10.08
C GLY A 103 14.44 -18.47 -10.44
N GLN A 104 13.75 -19.48 -9.90
CA GLN A 104 12.31 -19.77 -10.10
C GLN A 104 11.88 -19.73 -11.57
N VAL A 105 12.69 -20.32 -12.46
CA VAL A 105 12.51 -20.27 -13.92
C VAL A 105 11.12 -20.77 -14.34
N ALA A 106 10.69 -21.92 -13.82
CA ALA A 106 9.39 -22.49 -14.16
C ALA A 106 8.22 -21.60 -13.71
N ALA A 107 8.27 -21.11 -12.46
CA ALA A 107 7.20 -20.30 -11.89
C ALA A 107 7.12 -18.91 -12.55
N ARG A 108 8.26 -18.28 -12.85
CA ARG A 108 8.32 -16.99 -13.56
C ARG A 108 7.85 -17.11 -15.00
N ARG A 109 8.21 -18.18 -15.70
CA ARG A 109 7.68 -18.46 -17.05
C ARG A 109 6.17 -18.65 -17.03
N GLY A 110 5.65 -19.43 -16.08
CA GLY A 110 4.21 -19.59 -15.89
C GLY A 110 3.51 -18.26 -15.61
N ALA A 111 4.07 -17.44 -14.72
CA ALA A 111 3.57 -16.10 -14.42
C ALA A 111 3.59 -15.18 -15.64
N GLY A 112 4.63 -15.25 -16.47
CA GLY A 112 4.75 -14.47 -17.71
C GLY A 112 3.72 -14.84 -18.77
N ILE A 113 3.43 -16.13 -18.94
CA ILE A 113 2.37 -16.59 -19.84
C ILE A 113 1.01 -16.06 -19.35
N ILE A 114 0.73 -16.18 -18.06
CA ILE A 114 -0.51 -15.66 -17.47
C ILE A 114 -0.62 -14.15 -17.65
N LEU A 115 0.48 -13.42 -17.42
CA LEU A 115 0.55 -11.98 -17.63
C LEU A 115 0.17 -11.59 -19.07
N GLU A 116 0.67 -12.32 -20.07
CA GLU A 116 0.34 -12.04 -21.46
C GLU A 116 -1.11 -12.37 -21.79
N MET A 117 -1.61 -13.50 -21.29
CA MET A 117 -3.02 -13.86 -21.47
C MET A 117 -3.98 -12.86 -20.81
N ILE A 118 -3.54 -12.20 -19.72
CA ILE A 118 -4.25 -11.09 -19.08
C ILE A 118 -4.26 -9.86 -20.00
N LYS A 119 -3.11 -9.48 -20.56
CA LYS A 119 -2.99 -8.32 -21.46
C LYS A 119 -3.81 -8.49 -22.73
N GLU A 120 -3.87 -9.71 -23.28
CA GLU A 120 -4.69 -10.05 -24.44
C GLU A 120 -6.20 -10.13 -24.13
N GLY A 121 -6.60 -10.04 -22.86
CA GLY A 121 -8.01 -10.13 -22.44
C GLY A 121 -8.64 -11.52 -22.67
N LYS A 122 -7.84 -12.56 -22.89
CA LYS A 122 -8.30 -13.94 -23.14
C LYS A 122 -8.63 -14.71 -21.85
N ILE A 123 -8.31 -14.14 -20.69
CA ILE A 123 -8.65 -14.70 -19.37
C ILE A 123 -9.59 -13.74 -18.66
N ALA A 124 -10.90 -13.93 -18.84
CA ALA A 124 -11.88 -13.43 -17.89
C ALA A 124 -12.23 -14.55 -16.89
N GLY A 125 -12.24 -14.25 -15.59
CA GLY A 125 -12.77 -15.14 -14.55
C GLY A 125 -11.91 -16.32 -14.11
N ARG A 126 -10.59 -16.36 -14.37
CA ARG A 126 -9.70 -17.40 -13.81
C ARG A 126 -8.92 -16.89 -12.61
N ALA A 127 -8.89 -17.71 -11.56
CA ALA A 127 -8.00 -17.50 -10.43
C ALA A 127 -6.63 -18.14 -10.72
N VAL A 128 -5.57 -17.58 -10.15
CA VAL A 128 -4.21 -18.11 -10.20
C VAL A 128 -3.80 -18.46 -8.79
N LEU A 129 -3.37 -19.69 -8.54
CA LEU A 129 -2.88 -20.13 -7.25
C LEU A 129 -1.36 -20.33 -7.34
N ILE A 130 -0.60 -19.59 -6.55
CA ILE A 130 0.84 -19.80 -6.39
C ILE A 130 1.05 -20.67 -5.14
N ALA A 131 1.52 -21.89 -5.35
CA ALA A 131 1.71 -22.89 -4.29
C ALA A 131 3.20 -23.23 -4.12
N GLY A 132 3.62 -23.51 -2.89
CA GLY A 132 4.97 -23.98 -2.59
C GLY A 132 5.38 -23.69 -1.15
N GLN A 133 6.57 -24.15 -0.79
CA GLN A 133 7.08 -24.06 0.58
C GLN A 133 7.23 -22.59 1.05
N PRO A 134 7.25 -22.34 2.37
CA PRO A 134 7.60 -21.01 2.90
C PRO A 134 8.97 -20.56 2.37
N GLY A 135 9.10 -19.29 2.01
CA GLY A 135 10.38 -18.72 1.55
C GLY A 135 10.72 -18.94 0.07
N THR A 136 9.90 -19.62 -0.74
CA THR A 136 10.15 -19.86 -2.18
C THR A 136 9.82 -18.67 -3.11
N GLY A 137 9.47 -17.50 -2.56
CA GLY A 137 9.21 -16.29 -3.36
C GLY A 137 7.81 -16.15 -3.97
N LYS A 138 6.79 -16.86 -3.44
CA LYS A 138 5.38 -16.75 -3.92
C LYS A 138 4.88 -15.31 -3.99
N THR A 139 5.00 -14.57 -2.89
CA THR A 139 4.60 -13.15 -2.79
C THR A 139 5.42 -12.27 -3.75
N ALA A 140 6.72 -12.57 -3.94
CA ALA A 140 7.58 -11.83 -4.86
C ALA A 140 7.13 -12.01 -6.32
N ILE A 141 6.74 -13.22 -6.74
CA ILE A 141 6.19 -13.47 -8.08
C ILE A 141 4.86 -12.73 -8.27
N ALA A 142 3.96 -12.79 -7.28
CA ALA A 142 2.69 -12.07 -7.34
C ALA A 142 2.88 -10.55 -7.44
N MET A 143 3.81 -9.99 -6.67
CA MET A 143 4.17 -8.58 -6.75
C MET A 143 4.79 -8.22 -8.11
N GLY A 144 5.68 -9.06 -8.64
CA GLY A 144 6.26 -8.88 -9.98
C GLY A 144 5.19 -8.87 -11.07
N MET A 145 4.18 -9.75 -10.97
CA MET A 145 3.01 -9.74 -11.86
C MET A 145 2.18 -8.46 -11.72
N ALA A 146 1.94 -7.99 -10.49
CA ALA A 146 1.16 -6.78 -10.24
C ALA A 146 1.88 -5.52 -10.81
N GLN A 147 3.19 -5.40 -10.59
CA GLN A 147 4.02 -4.32 -11.14
C GLN A 147 4.07 -4.37 -12.67
N ALA A 148 4.21 -5.56 -13.25
CA ALA A 148 4.19 -5.78 -14.70
C ALA A 148 2.87 -5.35 -15.36
N LEU A 149 1.75 -5.46 -14.64
CA LEU A 149 0.44 -4.96 -15.09
C LEU A 149 0.27 -3.44 -14.96
N GLY A 150 1.33 -2.71 -14.54
CA GLY A 150 1.39 -1.25 -14.59
C GLY A 150 0.33 -0.55 -13.75
N THR A 151 -0.05 -1.17 -12.65
CA THR A 151 -1.27 -0.78 -11.96
C THR A 151 -0.99 -0.50 -10.49
N ASP A 152 -1.29 0.74 -10.08
CA ASP A 152 -1.36 1.18 -8.68
C ASP A 152 -2.47 0.40 -7.98
N LYS A 153 -2.20 -0.85 -7.61
CA LYS A 153 -3.25 -1.80 -7.24
C LYS A 153 -3.30 -2.08 -5.76
N THR A 154 -4.42 -1.66 -5.20
CA THR A 154 -4.84 -1.88 -3.82
C THR A 154 -5.20 -3.35 -3.60
N ILE A 155 -4.53 -4.00 -2.65
CA ILE A 155 -4.56 -5.45 -2.38
C ILE A 155 -5.83 -5.90 -1.61
N TYR A 156 -6.74 -4.98 -1.26
CA TYR A 156 -7.67 -5.22 -0.14
C TYR A 156 -9.15 -5.43 -0.52
N SER A 157 -9.58 -5.31 -1.79
CA SER A 157 -11.00 -5.55 -2.17
C SER A 157 -11.25 -5.69 -3.68
N PHE A 158 -12.26 -6.49 -4.07
CA PHE A 158 -12.73 -6.65 -5.45
C PHE A 158 -13.01 -5.31 -6.15
N ARG A 159 -13.79 -4.42 -5.52
CA ARG A 159 -14.16 -3.12 -6.13
C ARG A 159 -13.03 -2.09 -6.09
N LYS A 160 -12.06 -2.24 -5.17
CA LYS A 160 -10.83 -1.42 -5.19
C LYS A 160 -9.87 -1.87 -6.30
N SER A 161 -9.94 -3.14 -6.69
CA SER A 161 -9.09 -3.68 -7.74
C SER A 161 -9.53 -3.23 -9.14
N ILE A 162 -10.80 -2.87 -9.34
CA ILE A 162 -11.33 -2.48 -10.65
C ILE A 162 -11.20 -0.96 -10.83
N GLY A 163 -10.40 -0.55 -11.81
CA GLY A 163 -10.23 0.85 -12.19
C GLY A 163 -11.15 1.24 -13.33
N VAL A 164 -11.63 2.48 -13.31
CA VAL A 164 -12.36 3.13 -14.39
C VAL A 164 -11.53 4.33 -14.82
N ARG A 165 -11.08 4.31 -16.08
CA ARG A 165 -10.36 5.39 -16.71
C ARG A 165 -11.34 6.25 -17.48
N ILE A 166 -11.47 7.50 -17.06
CA ILE A 166 -12.36 8.49 -17.68
C ILE A 166 -11.47 9.49 -18.42
N GLN A 167 -11.74 9.69 -19.69
CA GLN A 167 -11.09 10.71 -20.49
C GLN A 167 -12.02 11.91 -20.58
N GLU A 168 -11.53 13.06 -20.13
CA GLU A 168 -12.26 14.31 -20.20
C GLU A 168 -11.43 15.34 -20.96
N GLU A 169 -12.06 15.97 -21.95
CA GLU A 169 -11.48 17.10 -22.66
C GLU A 169 -11.76 18.38 -21.88
N THR A 170 -10.71 19.07 -21.44
CA THR A 170 -10.82 20.36 -20.75
C THR A 170 -10.12 21.46 -21.55
N GLU A 171 -10.77 22.62 -21.64
CA GLU A 171 -10.15 23.82 -22.20
C GLU A 171 -9.39 24.55 -21.08
N ILE A 172 -8.08 24.63 -21.22
CA ILE A 172 -7.20 25.31 -20.26
C ILE A 172 -6.58 26.56 -20.90
N ILE A 173 -6.37 27.58 -20.09
CA ILE A 173 -5.66 28.81 -20.47
C ILE A 173 -4.37 28.87 -19.66
N GLU A 174 -3.22 28.80 -20.33
CA GLU A 174 -1.90 28.83 -19.70
C GLU A 174 -1.12 30.04 -20.17
N GLY A 175 -0.65 30.88 -19.24
CA GLY A 175 0.12 32.07 -19.59
C GLY A 175 0.81 32.72 -18.40
N GLU A 176 1.78 33.59 -18.71
CA GLU A 176 2.38 34.51 -17.75
C GLU A 176 1.44 35.70 -17.53
N VAL A 177 1.22 36.05 -16.27
CA VAL A 177 0.43 37.23 -15.89
C VAL A 177 1.26 38.49 -16.09
N VAL A 178 0.87 39.32 -17.05
CA VAL A 178 1.52 40.61 -17.29
C VAL A 178 1.04 41.64 -16.27
N GLU A 179 -0.28 41.75 -16.12
CA GLU A 179 -0.95 42.72 -15.26
C GLU A 179 -2.33 42.20 -14.80
N ILE A 180 -2.73 42.60 -13.58
CA ILE A 180 -4.07 42.34 -13.01
C ILE A 180 -4.65 43.70 -12.59
N GLN A 181 -5.77 44.10 -13.18
CA GLN A 181 -6.52 45.29 -12.81
C GLN A 181 -7.82 44.84 -12.14
N ILE A 182 -8.11 45.33 -10.93
CA ILE A 182 -9.35 45.01 -10.21
C ILE A 182 -10.02 46.32 -9.83
N ASP A 183 -11.14 46.62 -10.48
CA ASP A 183 -11.97 47.77 -10.18
C ASP A 183 -12.88 47.43 -8.99
N ARG A 184 -12.65 48.14 -7.88
CA ARG A 184 -13.52 48.06 -6.69
C ARG A 184 -14.40 49.30 -6.64
N PRO A 185 -15.73 49.17 -6.53
CA PRO A 185 -16.61 50.31 -6.37
C PRO A 185 -16.30 51.05 -5.06
N VAL A 186 -16.30 52.38 -5.12
CA VAL A 186 -15.88 53.30 -4.04
C VAL A 186 -16.71 53.11 -2.75
N SER A 187 -17.92 52.59 -2.86
CA SER A 187 -18.83 52.28 -1.74
C SER A 187 -18.51 50.97 -1.01
N GLY A 188 -17.58 50.14 -1.49
CA GLY A 188 -17.27 48.83 -0.91
C GLY A 188 -18.35 47.75 -1.10
N THR A 189 -19.56 48.15 -1.44
CA THR A 189 -20.71 47.29 -1.79
C THR A 189 -20.98 47.38 -3.29
N GLY A 190 -20.52 46.38 -4.04
CA GLY A 190 -20.81 46.19 -5.45
C GLY A 190 -19.94 45.08 -6.05
N ASN A 191 -20.35 44.57 -7.22
CA ASN A 191 -19.64 43.49 -7.89
C ASN A 191 -18.26 43.97 -8.33
N LYS A 192 -17.21 43.24 -7.93
CA LYS A 192 -15.85 43.48 -8.42
C LYS A 192 -15.78 43.05 -9.88
N VAL A 193 -15.28 43.94 -10.73
CA VAL A 193 -14.93 43.64 -12.12
C VAL A 193 -13.44 43.84 -12.27
N GLY A 194 -12.79 43.02 -13.09
CA GLY A 194 -11.35 43.13 -13.29
C GLY A 194 -10.95 42.80 -14.72
N LYS A 195 -9.70 43.10 -15.05
CA LYS A 195 -9.05 42.71 -16.30
C LYS A 195 -7.76 41.98 -15.99
N LEU A 196 -7.50 40.91 -16.72
CA LEU A 196 -6.31 40.08 -16.61
C LEU A 196 -5.62 40.04 -17.96
N THR A 197 -4.36 40.48 -18.02
CA THR A 197 -3.55 40.35 -19.23
C THR A 197 -2.62 39.15 -19.08
N LEU A 198 -2.79 38.16 -19.95
CA LEU A 198 -1.96 36.96 -20.03
C LEU A 198 -1.10 36.99 -21.30
N LYS A 199 0.12 36.48 -21.17
CA LYS A 199 1.09 36.42 -22.25
C LYS A 199 1.73 35.03 -22.36
N SER A 200 1.84 34.53 -23.59
CA SER A 200 2.73 33.43 -23.97
C SER A 200 3.93 33.98 -24.76
N THR A 201 4.81 33.12 -25.24
CA THR A 201 5.89 33.55 -26.16
C THR A 201 5.35 34.18 -27.46
N ASP A 202 4.18 33.74 -27.90
CA ASP A 202 3.69 34.01 -29.26
C ASP A 202 2.54 35.03 -29.28
N MET A 203 1.78 35.14 -28.18
CA MET A 203 0.62 36.02 -28.11
C MET A 203 0.41 36.65 -26.73
N GLU A 204 -0.29 37.78 -26.72
CA GLU A 204 -0.70 38.48 -25.51
C GLU A 204 -2.18 38.86 -25.65
N THR A 205 -2.98 38.55 -24.63
CA THR A 205 -4.43 38.76 -24.64
C THR A 205 -4.94 39.24 -23.30
N THR A 206 -5.91 40.15 -23.32
CA THR A 206 -6.60 40.65 -22.13
C THR A 206 -7.97 39.99 -21.99
N TYR A 207 -8.25 39.48 -20.79
CA TYR A 207 -9.50 38.84 -20.40
C TYR A 207 -10.23 39.69 -19.36
N ASP A 208 -11.55 39.85 -19.53
CA ASP A 208 -12.39 40.45 -18.51
C ASP A 208 -12.75 39.39 -17.44
N LEU A 209 -12.54 39.74 -16.17
CA LEU A 209 -12.74 38.88 -15.01
C LEU A 209 -14.07 39.20 -14.30
N GLY A 210 -14.86 38.16 -14.06
CA GLY A 210 -16.00 38.22 -13.14
C GLY A 210 -15.60 38.08 -11.67
N GLN A 211 -16.54 38.35 -10.77
CA GLN A 211 -16.32 38.33 -9.32
C GLN A 211 -15.71 37.01 -8.79
N LYS A 212 -16.21 35.84 -9.24
CA LYS A 212 -15.72 34.53 -8.79
C LYS A 212 -14.24 34.29 -9.16
N MET A 213 -13.82 34.77 -10.33
CA MET A 213 -12.43 34.65 -10.79
C MET A 213 -11.51 35.57 -9.99
N ILE A 214 -11.97 36.79 -9.66
CA ILE A 214 -11.22 37.73 -8.83
C ILE A 214 -10.99 37.16 -7.41
N GLU A 215 -12.02 36.52 -6.84
CA GLU A 215 -11.90 35.85 -5.53
C GLU A 215 -10.91 34.67 -5.59
N SER A 216 -10.93 33.89 -6.68
CA SER A 216 -10.01 32.77 -6.90
C SER A 216 -8.56 33.24 -7.08
N LEU A 217 -8.32 34.29 -7.86
CA LEU A 217 -6.99 34.92 -8.01
C LEU A 217 -6.48 35.46 -6.67
N SER A 218 -7.36 36.08 -5.88
CA SER A 218 -7.01 36.60 -4.56
C SER A 218 -6.71 35.48 -3.55
N LYS A 219 -7.41 34.34 -3.65
CA LYS A 219 -7.20 33.16 -2.78
C LYS A 219 -5.83 32.51 -3.06
N GLU A 220 -5.48 32.36 -4.33
CA GLU A 220 -4.19 31.81 -4.78
C GLU A 220 -3.04 32.83 -4.72
N LYS A 221 -3.33 34.09 -4.33
CA LYS A 221 -2.37 35.21 -4.24
C LYS A 221 -1.55 35.38 -5.52
N VAL A 222 -2.24 35.36 -6.66
CA VAL A 222 -1.62 35.54 -7.98
C VAL A 222 -1.14 36.98 -8.15
N GLN A 223 0.09 37.14 -8.64
CA GLN A 223 0.75 38.42 -8.89
C GLN A 223 1.25 38.51 -10.33
N ALA A 224 1.58 39.73 -10.75
CA ALA A 224 2.25 39.96 -12.02
C ALA A 224 3.61 39.23 -12.06
N GLY A 225 3.86 38.50 -13.14
CA GLY A 225 5.02 37.61 -13.33
C GLY A 225 4.80 36.17 -12.87
N ASP A 226 3.63 35.82 -12.34
CA ASP A 226 3.29 34.42 -12.08
C ASP A 226 2.84 33.73 -13.38
N ILE A 227 3.16 32.44 -13.51
CA ILE A 227 2.65 31.57 -14.57
C ILE A 227 1.49 30.79 -13.97
N ILE A 228 0.31 30.95 -14.56
CA ILE A 228 -0.93 30.33 -14.09
C ILE A 228 -1.56 29.47 -15.18
N CYS A 229 -2.25 28.43 -14.74
CA CYS A 229 -3.14 27.60 -15.54
C CYS A 229 -4.57 27.79 -15.04
N ILE A 230 -5.47 28.21 -15.92
CA ILE A 230 -6.89 28.42 -15.64
C ILE A 230 -7.68 27.37 -16.40
N ASP A 231 -8.43 26.55 -15.68
CA ASP A 231 -9.44 25.69 -16.30
C ASP A 231 -10.71 26.51 -16.55
N LYS A 232 -11.11 26.61 -17.82
CA LYS A 232 -12.23 27.44 -18.26
C LYS A 232 -13.59 26.90 -17.81
N ALA A 233 -13.72 25.58 -17.63
CA ALA A 233 -14.97 24.96 -17.21
C ALA A 233 -15.18 25.09 -15.70
N THR A 234 -14.13 24.81 -14.91
CA THR A 234 -14.23 24.82 -13.44
C THR A 234 -13.95 26.20 -12.83
N GLY A 235 -13.26 27.08 -13.56
CA GLY A 235 -12.75 28.36 -13.03
C GLY A 235 -11.63 28.19 -12.00
N LYS A 236 -11.06 26.99 -11.88
CA LYS A 236 -9.95 26.72 -10.97
C LYS A 236 -8.66 27.31 -11.52
N ILE A 237 -7.95 28.04 -10.68
CA ILE A 237 -6.68 28.68 -11.03
C ILE A 237 -5.57 27.93 -10.29
N THR A 238 -4.55 27.50 -11.02
CA THR A 238 -3.38 26.80 -10.47
C THR A 238 -2.13 27.62 -10.76
N LYS A 239 -1.37 27.99 -9.73
CA LYS A 239 -0.09 28.69 -9.88
C LYS A 239 1.02 27.66 -10.15
N LEU A 240 1.54 27.66 -11.38
CA LEU A 240 2.60 26.73 -11.81
C LEU A 240 3.98 27.18 -11.30
N GLY A 241 4.20 28.49 -11.24
CA GLY A 241 5.47 29.06 -10.79
C GLY A 241 5.56 30.54 -11.12
N ARG A 242 6.78 31.08 -11.10
CA ARG A 242 7.09 32.46 -11.46
C ARG A 242 7.99 32.51 -12.69
N SER A 243 7.81 33.51 -13.55
CA SER A 243 8.65 33.68 -14.74
C SER A 243 10.10 34.01 -14.36
N PHE A 244 11.05 33.48 -15.15
CA PHE A 244 12.47 33.77 -14.96
C PHE A 244 12.82 35.24 -15.23
N THR A 245 12.08 35.90 -16.11
CA THR A 245 12.29 37.29 -16.53
C THR A 245 12.01 38.29 -15.41
N ARG A 246 11.02 38.02 -14.55
CA ARG A 246 10.62 38.87 -13.41
C ARG A 246 11.08 38.34 -12.05
N ALA A 247 12.03 37.41 -12.03
CA ALA A 247 12.59 36.83 -10.81
C ALA A 247 13.34 37.85 -9.94
N ARG A 248 13.86 38.93 -10.54
CA ARG A 248 14.69 39.96 -9.86
C ARG A 248 13.89 41.10 -9.23
N ASP A 249 12.61 41.23 -9.55
CA ASP A 249 11.80 42.39 -9.12
C ASP A 249 11.34 42.28 -7.65
N TYR A 250 11.58 41.15 -6.98
CA TYR A 250 11.18 40.91 -5.60
C TYR A 250 12.33 40.40 -4.74
N ASP A 251 12.76 41.23 -3.79
CA ASP A 251 13.89 40.98 -2.88
C ASP A 251 13.53 39.99 -1.74
N ALA A 252 12.23 39.68 -1.55
CA ALA A 252 11.72 38.78 -0.52
C ALA A 252 11.11 37.49 -1.11
N THR A 253 11.85 36.78 -1.97
CA THR A 253 11.45 35.46 -2.43
C THR A 253 11.63 34.42 -1.33
N GLY A 254 10.54 33.78 -0.90
CA GLY A 254 10.60 32.61 -0.02
C GLY A 254 11.34 31.45 -0.70
N ALA A 255 12.02 30.61 0.10
CA ALA A 255 12.83 29.46 -0.35
C ALA A 255 12.08 28.39 -1.19
N GLN A 256 10.77 28.57 -1.41
CA GLN A 256 9.85 27.63 -2.08
C GLN A 256 9.35 28.15 -3.45
N THR A 257 9.84 29.29 -3.94
CA THR A 257 9.37 29.83 -5.22
C THR A 257 9.96 29.05 -6.40
N LYS A 258 9.12 28.24 -7.07
CA LYS A 258 9.49 27.55 -8.31
C LYS A 258 9.49 28.51 -9.48
N PHE A 259 10.62 28.61 -10.17
CA PHE A 259 10.73 29.35 -11.42
C PHE A 259 10.41 28.43 -12.61
N VAL A 260 9.54 28.90 -13.49
CA VAL A 260 9.07 28.17 -14.68
C VAL A 260 9.25 29.07 -15.89
N GLN A 261 9.51 28.48 -17.06
CA GLN A 261 9.62 29.23 -18.32
C GLN A 261 8.24 29.66 -18.81
N CYS A 262 8.19 30.78 -19.55
CA CYS A 262 6.96 31.28 -20.14
C CYS A 262 6.40 30.20 -21.10
N PRO A 263 5.09 29.89 -21.03
CA PRO A 263 4.48 28.91 -21.92
C PRO A 263 4.64 29.30 -23.39
N GLU A 264 4.93 28.32 -24.24
CA GLU A 264 5.00 28.47 -25.69
C GLU A 264 3.65 28.17 -26.37
N GLY A 265 3.41 28.79 -27.53
CA GLY A 265 2.22 28.56 -28.34
C GLY A 265 1.00 29.41 -27.94
N GLU A 266 -0.18 28.90 -28.32
CA GLU A 266 -1.46 29.55 -28.02
C GLU A 266 -1.79 29.54 -26.53
N LEU A 267 -2.38 30.63 -26.02
CA LEU A 267 -2.77 30.75 -24.62
C LEU A 267 -3.88 29.75 -24.25
N GLN A 268 -4.82 29.51 -25.15
CA GLN A 268 -5.92 28.57 -24.94
C GLN A 268 -5.58 27.23 -25.60
N LYS A 269 -5.52 26.17 -24.80
CA LYS A 269 -5.20 24.81 -25.26
C LYS A 269 -6.30 23.84 -24.84
N ARG A 270 -6.57 22.86 -25.70
CA ARG A 270 -7.40 21.70 -25.33
C ARG A 270 -6.49 20.63 -24.76
N LYS A 271 -6.77 20.20 -23.53
CA LYS A 271 -6.03 19.14 -22.86
C LYS A 271 -6.97 18.00 -22.49
N GLU A 272 -6.67 16.83 -23.02
CA GLU A 272 -7.28 15.58 -22.55
C GLU A 272 -6.66 15.21 -21.20
N VAL A 273 -7.47 15.24 -20.16
CA VAL A 273 -7.07 14.79 -18.82
C VAL A 273 -7.67 13.42 -18.60
N THR A 274 -6.80 12.44 -18.35
CA THR A 274 -7.22 11.08 -18.05
C THR A 274 -7.23 10.89 -16.53
N HIS A 275 -8.40 10.64 -15.97
CA HIS A 275 -8.56 10.31 -14.55
C HIS A 275 -8.78 8.81 -14.39
N THR A 276 -8.01 8.17 -13.51
CA THR A 276 -8.23 6.76 -13.15
C THR A 276 -8.77 6.72 -11.73
N VAL A 277 -9.99 6.20 -11.57
CA VAL A 277 -10.70 6.11 -10.28
C VAL A 277 -11.18 4.67 -10.09
N THR A 278 -11.13 4.14 -8.87
CA THR A 278 -11.61 2.78 -8.60
C THR A 278 -13.14 2.74 -8.44
N LEU A 279 -13.77 1.60 -8.73
CA LEU A 279 -15.21 1.45 -8.49
C LEU A 279 -15.59 1.68 -7.02
N HIS A 280 -14.71 1.29 -6.10
CA HIS A 280 -14.93 1.53 -4.68
C HIS A 280 -14.94 3.02 -4.32
N GLU A 281 -14.04 3.83 -4.91
CA GLU A 281 -14.04 5.27 -4.68
C GLU A 281 -15.34 5.91 -5.17
N ILE A 282 -15.82 5.50 -6.35
CA ILE A 282 -17.11 5.96 -6.90
C ILE A 282 -18.25 5.55 -5.96
N ASP A 283 -18.23 4.34 -5.40
CA ASP A 283 -19.25 3.89 -4.44
C ASP A 283 -19.29 4.75 -3.18
N VAL A 284 -18.14 5.00 -2.56
CA VAL A 284 -18.05 5.76 -1.31
C VAL A 284 -18.48 7.21 -1.54
N MET A 285 -18.05 7.81 -2.65
CA MET A 285 -18.42 9.18 -3.00
C MET A 285 -19.93 9.34 -3.22
N ASN A 286 -20.59 8.37 -3.84
CA ASN A 286 -22.02 8.41 -4.11
C ASN A 286 -22.89 7.91 -2.94
N SER A 287 -22.31 7.20 -1.98
CA SER A 287 -23.06 6.69 -0.83
C SER A 287 -23.35 7.77 0.24
N ARG A 288 -22.55 8.84 0.32
CA ARG A 288 -22.65 9.86 1.39
C ARG A 288 -22.34 11.26 0.88
N THR A 289 -22.97 12.28 1.45
CA THR A 289 -22.79 13.71 1.10
C THR A 289 -21.36 14.23 1.31
N GLN A 290 -20.57 13.60 2.19
CA GLN A 290 -19.13 13.86 2.38
C GLN A 290 -18.28 12.61 2.12
N GLY A 291 -18.65 11.79 1.13
CA GLY A 291 -17.97 10.54 0.81
C GLY A 291 -16.49 10.71 0.47
N PHE A 292 -16.08 11.85 -0.09
CA PHE A 292 -14.66 12.13 -0.38
C PHE A 292 -13.78 12.10 0.88
N LEU A 293 -14.24 12.66 2.00
CA LEU A 293 -13.46 12.68 3.25
C LEU A 293 -13.34 11.27 3.85
N ALA A 294 -14.39 10.45 3.70
CA ALA A 294 -14.44 9.07 4.18
C ALA A 294 -13.38 8.17 3.52
N LEU A 295 -12.98 8.48 2.28
CA LEU A 295 -11.88 7.76 1.61
C LEU A 295 -10.53 7.95 2.32
N PHE A 296 -10.32 9.11 2.94
CA PHE A 296 -9.08 9.41 3.67
C PHE A 296 -9.16 9.00 5.14
N SER A 297 -10.34 9.07 5.77
CA SER A 297 -10.51 8.69 7.17
C SER A 297 -10.73 7.20 7.39
N GLY A 298 -11.07 6.44 6.34
CA GLY A 298 -11.40 5.01 6.44
C GLY A 298 -12.79 4.72 7.01
N ASP A 299 -13.55 5.74 7.42
CA ASP A 299 -14.92 5.61 7.93
C ASP A 299 -15.96 5.57 6.79
N THR A 300 -15.82 4.57 5.91
CA THR A 300 -16.71 4.40 4.76
C THR A 300 -18.05 3.77 5.16
N GLY A 301 -18.05 2.97 6.24
CA GLY A 301 -19.16 2.09 6.63
C GLY A 301 -19.52 1.07 5.54
N GLU A 302 -20.65 0.38 5.73
CA GLU A 302 -21.20 -0.52 4.72
C GLU A 302 -21.94 0.25 3.62
N ILE A 303 -21.65 -0.11 2.37
CA ILE A 303 -22.28 0.50 1.20
C ILE A 303 -23.45 -0.38 0.77
N LYS A 304 -24.63 0.23 0.63
CA LYS A 304 -25.84 -0.45 0.17
C LYS A 304 -25.67 -1.04 -1.23
N LEU A 305 -26.28 -2.20 -1.46
CA LEU A 305 -26.23 -2.88 -2.76
C LEU A 305 -26.86 -2.05 -3.88
N GLU A 306 -27.95 -1.33 -3.60
CA GLU A 306 -28.64 -0.45 -4.56
C GLU A 306 -27.68 0.59 -5.19
N VAL A 307 -26.80 1.19 -4.37
CA VAL A 307 -25.82 2.18 -4.84
C VAL A 307 -24.81 1.52 -5.79
N ARG A 308 -24.36 0.29 -5.45
CA ARG A 308 -23.42 -0.47 -6.29
C ARG A 308 -24.03 -0.86 -7.62
N GLU A 309 -25.30 -1.26 -7.64
CA GLU A 309 -26.03 -1.61 -8.86
C GLU A 309 -26.23 -0.39 -9.77
N GLN A 310 -26.62 0.76 -9.21
CA GLN A 310 -26.74 2.02 -9.96
C GLN A 310 -25.41 2.45 -10.56
N ILE A 311 -24.30 2.32 -9.81
CA ILE A 311 -22.97 2.66 -10.31
C ILE A 311 -22.53 1.69 -11.40
N ASN A 312 -22.78 0.39 -11.24
CA ASN A 312 -22.47 -0.59 -12.27
C ASN A 312 -23.20 -0.29 -13.59
N ALA A 313 -24.48 0.10 -13.52
CA ALA A 313 -25.25 0.50 -14.69
C ALA A 313 -24.68 1.74 -15.37
N LYS A 314 -24.32 2.78 -14.60
CA LYS A 314 -23.69 4.01 -15.14
C LYS A 314 -22.32 3.75 -15.75
N VAL A 315 -21.50 2.90 -15.14
CA VAL A 315 -20.18 2.56 -15.67
C VAL A 315 -20.30 1.73 -16.95
N ALA A 316 -21.32 0.86 -17.05
CA ALA A 316 -21.65 0.16 -18.28
C ALA A 316 -22.07 1.13 -19.40
N GLU A 317 -22.93 2.11 -19.09
CA GLU A 317 -23.32 3.17 -20.02
C GLU A 317 -22.11 3.98 -20.51
N TRP A 318 -21.24 4.44 -19.60
CA TRP A 318 -20.03 5.18 -19.98
C TRP A 318 -19.06 4.36 -20.83
N ARG A 319 -19.04 3.04 -20.64
CA ARG A 319 -18.27 2.12 -21.48
C ARG A 319 -18.87 2.01 -22.88
N GLU A 320 -20.20 1.89 -22.99
CA GLU A 320 -20.91 1.82 -24.27
C GLU A 320 -20.80 3.12 -25.07
N GLU A 321 -20.83 4.27 -24.38
CA GLU A 321 -20.63 5.60 -24.97
C GLU A 321 -19.16 5.89 -25.34
N GLY A 322 -18.21 5.05 -24.90
CA GLY A 322 -16.78 5.27 -25.11
C GLY A 322 -16.17 6.40 -24.26
N LYS A 323 -16.89 6.92 -23.26
CA LYS A 323 -16.39 7.96 -22.33
C LYS A 323 -15.49 7.39 -21.23
N ALA A 324 -15.65 6.10 -20.92
CA ALA A 324 -14.85 5.42 -19.91
C ALA A 324 -14.32 4.06 -20.40
N GLN A 325 -13.10 3.75 -20.00
CA GLN A 325 -12.48 2.45 -20.19
C GLN A 325 -12.33 1.74 -18.84
N ILE A 326 -12.83 0.51 -18.74
CA ILE A 326 -12.64 -0.30 -17.53
C ILE A 326 -11.27 -0.98 -17.61
N ILE A 327 -10.49 -0.84 -16.54
CA ILE A 327 -9.16 -1.44 -16.40
C ILE A 327 -9.29 -2.56 -15.36
N PRO A 328 -9.15 -3.84 -15.78
CA PRO A 328 -9.27 -4.95 -14.86
C PRO A 328 -8.13 -4.97 -13.84
N GLY A 329 -8.55 -5.35 -12.64
CA GLY A 329 -7.73 -5.41 -11.46
C GLY A 329 -6.79 -6.58 -11.35
N VAL A 330 -5.92 -6.53 -10.35
CA VAL A 330 -5.32 -7.72 -9.73
C VAL A 330 -5.69 -7.65 -8.26
N LEU A 331 -6.34 -8.70 -7.79
CA LEU A 331 -6.59 -8.92 -6.37
C LEU A 331 -5.62 -10.00 -5.91
N PHE A 332 -4.68 -9.65 -5.04
CA PHE A 332 -3.76 -10.60 -4.44
C PHE A 332 -4.22 -10.98 -3.03
N ILE A 333 -4.33 -12.28 -2.75
CA ILE A 333 -4.64 -12.81 -1.42
C ILE A 333 -3.49 -13.70 -0.99
N ASP A 334 -2.70 -13.23 -0.02
CA ASP A 334 -1.69 -14.05 0.63
C ASP A 334 -2.33 -14.96 1.69
N GLU A 335 -1.73 -16.12 1.91
CA GLU A 335 -2.17 -17.15 2.85
C GLU A 335 -3.68 -17.45 2.77
N VAL A 336 -4.16 -17.74 1.56
CA VAL A 336 -5.58 -17.96 1.25
C VAL A 336 -6.24 -19.07 2.09
N HIS A 337 -5.44 -20.02 2.60
CA HIS A 337 -5.91 -21.10 3.47
C HIS A 337 -6.48 -20.60 4.82
N MET A 338 -6.27 -19.33 5.16
CA MET A 338 -6.83 -18.68 6.35
C MET A 338 -8.27 -18.18 6.12
N LEU A 339 -8.80 -18.24 4.90
CA LEU A 339 -10.17 -17.86 4.60
C LEU A 339 -11.18 -18.95 4.98
N ASP A 340 -12.38 -18.51 5.34
CA ASP A 340 -13.50 -19.38 5.66
C ASP A 340 -14.29 -19.75 4.38
N ILE A 341 -15.10 -20.81 4.45
CA ILE A 341 -15.93 -21.29 3.34
C ILE A 341 -16.87 -20.21 2.76
N GLU A 342 -17.34 -19.28 3.59
CA GLU A 342 -18.20 -18.17 3.17
C GLU A 342 -17.44 -17.19 2.25
N CYS A 343 -16.18 -16.90 2.58
CA CYS A 343 -15.31 -16.08 1.74
C CYS A 343 -15.06 -16.74 0.38
N PHE A 344 -14.81 -18.05 0.36
CA PHE A 344 -14.64 -18.81 -0.89
C PHE A 344 -15.93 -18.84 -1.74
N SER A 345 -17.09 -18.96 -1.10
CA SER A 345 -18.39 -18.90 -1.79
C SER A 345 -18.61 -17.52 -2.42
N TYR A 346 -18.26 -16.45 -1.70
CA TYR A 346 -18.27 -15.08 -2.22
C TYR A 346 -17.30 -14.92 -3.41
N LEU A 347 -16.07 -15.41 -3.28
CA LEU A 347 -15.05 -15.37 -4.33
C LEU A 347 -15.52 -16.07 -5.61
N ASN A 348 -16.11 -17.26 -5.49
CA ASN A 348 -16.64 -18.02 -6.63
C ASN A 348 -17.70 -17.23 -7.40
N ARG A 349 -18.66 -16.63 -6.69
CA ARG A 349 -19.70 -15.79 -7.32
C ARG A 349 -19.12 -14.51 -7.92
N ALA A 350 -18.14 -13.89 -7.24
CA ALA A 350 -17.53 -12.64 -7.71
C ALA A 350 -16.69 -12.83 -8.97
N LEU A 351 -16.04 -14.01 -9.13
CA LEU A 351 -15.26 -14.36 -10.32
C LEU A 351 -16.12 -14.64 -11.56
N GLU A 352 -17.42 -14.90 -11.41
CA GLU A 352 -18.36 -15.08 -12.52
C GLU A 352 -18.77 -13.75 -13.18
N SER A 353 -18.45 -12.62 -12.55
CA SER A 353 -18.73 -11.30 -13.13
C SER A 353 -17.77 -10.97 -14.27
N ASP A 354 -18.27 -10.37 -15.35
CA ASP A 354 -17.45 -9.91 -16.49
C ASP A 354 -16.40 -8.87 -16.09
N LEU A 355 -16.66 -8.12 -15.01
CA LEU A 355 -15.76 -7.10 -14.47
C LEU A 355 -14.82 -7.64 -13.38
N ALA A 356 -14.79 -8.96 -13.18
CA ALA A 356 -13.98 -9.55 -12.12
C ALA A 356 -12.49 -9.23 -12.34
N PRO A 357 -11.78 -8.73 -11.31
CA PRO A 357 -10.33 -8.60 -11.36
C PRO A 357 -9.69 -9.98 -11.42
N ILE A 358 -8.44 -10.04 -11.88
CA ILE A 358 -7.66 -11.28 -11.82
C ILE A 358 -7.35 -11.57 -10.35
N LEU A 359 -7.79 -12.74 -9.88
CA LEU A 359 -7.51 -13.20 -8.54
C LEU A 359 -6.20 -13.99 -8.53
N ILE A 360 -5.19 -13.51 -7.80
CA ILE A 360 -3.95 -14.23 -7.51
C ILE A 360 -3.99 -14.62 -6.04
N MET A 361 -3.88 -15.90 -5.75
CA MET A 361 -3.87 -16.47 -4.41
C MET A 361 -2.51 -17.09 -4.14
N ALA A 362 -2.03 -17.00 -2.91
CA ALA A 362 -0.86 -17.75 -2.46
C ALA A 362 -1.23 -18.66 -1.29
N SER A 363 -0.69 -19.88 -1.31
CA SER A 363 -0.80 -20.80 -0.17
C SER A 363 0.54 -21.47 0.10
N ASN A 364 0.92 -21.54 1.36
CA ASN A 364 2.08 -22.28 1.84
C ASN A 364 1.73 -23.68 2.39
N ARG A 365 0.44 -24.03 2.49
CA ARG A 365 -0.03 -25.31 3.06
C ARG A 365 -0.33 -26.35 1.98
N GLY A 366 -0.02 -27.60 2.29
CA GLY A 366 -0.29 -28.77 1.45
C GLY A 366 -1.75 -29.24 1.54
N ILE A 367 -2.08 -30.04 2.56
CA ILE A 367 -3.46 -30.46 2.85
C ILE A 367 -3.84 -29.83 4.19
N THR A 368 -4.94 -29.07 4.22
CA THR A 368 -5.42 -28.44 5.45
C THR A 368 -6.94 -28.41 5.48
N LYS A 369 -7.50 -28.28 6.67
CA LYS A 369 -8.94 -28.12 6.89
C LYS A 369 -9.41 -26.77 6.35
N ILE A 370 -10.52 -26.76 5.63
CA ILE A 370 -11.18 -25.52 5.22
C ILE A 370 -11.87 -24.94 6.44
N ARG A 371 -11.52 -23.71 6.83
CA ARG A 371 -12.11 -23.07 8.01
C ARG A 371 -13.62 -22.91 7.85
N GLY A 372 -14.35 -23.15 8.93
CA GLY A 372 -15.81 -23.22 8.95
C GLY A 372 -16.41 -24.58 8.55
N THR A 373 -15.59 -25.55 8.10
CA THR A 373 -16.07 -26.91 7.76
C THR A 373 -15.24 -27.98 8.45
N ASN A 374 -15.67 -29.25 8.41
CA ASN A 374 -14.89 -30.41 8.87
C ASN A 374 -14.10 -31.11 7.76
N HIS A 375 -14.08 -30.57 6.55
CA HIS A 375 -13.45 -31.19 5.40
C HIS A 375 -12.02 -30.69 5.21
N THR A 376 -11.12 -31.62 4.88
CA THR A 376 -9.76 -31.31 4.44
C THR A 376 -9.73 -31.19 2.92
N SER A 377 -8.91 -30.26 2.43
CA SER A 377 -8.72 -30.03 1.00
C SER A 377 -7.27 -29.66 0.70
N PRO A 378 -6.82 -29.85 -0.55
CA PRO A 378 -5.56 -29.28 -1.01
C PRO A 378 -5.56 -27.76 -0.83
N HIS A 379 -4.49 -27.23 -0.26
CA HIS A 379 -4.25 -25.82 0.02
C HIS A 379 -5.29 -25.14 0.93
N GLY A 380 -6.24 -25.88 1.50
CA GLY A 380 -7.34 -25.31 2.30
C GLY A 380 -8.39 -24.60 1.45
N ILE A 381 -8.47 -24.93 0.17
CA ILE A 381 -9.36 -24.30 -0.81
C ILE A 381 -10.43 -25.32 -1.23
N PRO A 382 -11.71 -24.93 -1.32
CA PRO A 382 -12.76 -25.78 -1.89
C PRO A 382 -12.41 -26.25 -3.31
N LEU A 383 -12.71 -27.51 -3.62
CA LEU A 383 -12.40 -28.11 -4.93
C LEU A 383 -13.00 -27.30 -6.10
N ASP A 384 -14.18 -26.70 -5.91
CA ASP A 384 -14.84 -25.87 -6.92
C ASP A 384 -14.00 -24.66 -7.37
N LEU A 385 -13.31 -24.00 -6.43
CA LEU A 385 -12.42 -22.87 -6.74
C LEU A 385 -11.07 -23.36 -7.25
N LEU A 386 -10.60 -24.50 -6.73
CA LEU A 386 -9.33 -25.11 -7.14
C LEU A 386 -9.38 -25.54 -8.62
N ASP A 387 -10.48 -26.15 -9.05
CA ASP A 387 -10.71 -26.56 -10.45
C ASP A 387 -10.80 -25.37 -11.41
N ARG A 388 -11.23 -24.21 -10.92
CA ARG A 388 -11.25 -22.93 -11.65
C ARG A 388 -9.89 -22.22 -11.65
N SER A 389 -8.93 -22.69 -10.85
CA SER A 389 -7.65 -22.03 -10.64
C SER A 389 -6.51 -22.65 -11.45
N VAL A 390 -5.61 -21.80 -11.96
CA VAL A 390 -4.34 -22.25 -12.55
C VAL A 390 -3.29 -22.28 -11.45
N ILE A 391 -2.71 -23.45 -11.20
CA ILE A 391 -1.71 -23.64 -10.13
C ILE A 391 -0.29 -23.45 -10.68
N ILE A 392 0.44 -22.47 -10.15
CA ILE A 392 1.88 -22.31 -10.35
C ILE A 392 2.59 -22.84 -9.10
N SER A 393 3.39 -23.88 -9.26
CA SER A 393 4.25 -24.39 -8.19
C SER A 393 5.60 -23.67 -8.17
N THR A 394 6.12 -23.41 -6.97
CA THR A 394 7.46 -22.89 -6.73
C THR A 394 8.33 -23.97 -6.09
N SER A 395 9.61 -23.99 -6.44
CA SER A 395 10.60 -24.93 -5.88
C SER A 395 11.40 -24.28 -4.74
N PRO A 396 12.01 -25.06 -3.83
CA PRO A 396 13.06 -24.54 -2.96
C PRO A 396 14.20 -23.92 -3.77
N TYR A 397 14.89 -22.95 -3.18
CA TYR A 397 16.07 -22.32 -3.80
C TYR A 397 17.32 -23.15 -3.56
N ASP A 398 18.23 -23.16 -4.53
CA ASP A 398 19.56 -23.74 -4.37
C ASP A 398 20.48 -22.82 -3.53
N GLU A 399 21.61 -23.35 -3.05
CA GLU A 399 22.60 -22.57 -2.27
C GLU A 399 23.14 -21.37 -3.07
N ASP A 400 23.42 -21.57 -4.36
CA ASP A 400 23.88 -20.51 -5.27
C ASP A 400 22.82 -19.42 -5.49
N GLU A 401 21.55 -19.81 -5.56
CA GLU A 401 20.42 -18.87 -5.69
C GLU A 401 20.25 -18.08 -4.39
N THR A 402 20.32 -18.77 -3.25
CA THR A 402 20.26 -18.17 -1.91
C THR A 402 21.35 -17.11 -1.72
N LYS A 403 22.60 -17.42 -2.11
CA LYS A 403 23.72 -16.47 -2.05
C LYS A 403 23.45 -15.23 -2.90
N LYS A 404 22.95 -15.40 -4.13
CA LYS A 404 22.62 -14.30 -5.03
C LYS A 404 21.48 -13.43 -4.48
N ILE A 405 20.45 -14.04 -3.89
CA ILE A 405 19.35 -13.32 -3.27
C ILE A 405 19.86 -12.48 -2.09
N LEU A 406 20.66 -13.06 -1.21
CA LEU A 406 21.23 -12.33 -0.07
C LEU A 406 22.14 -11.18 -0.55
N LYS A 407 22.91 -11.38 -1.62
CA LYS A 407 23.73 -10.32 -2.21
C LYS A 407 22.89 -9.14 -2.70
N ILE A 408 21.80 -9.40 -3.44
CA ILE A 408 20.88 -8.35 -3.90
C ILE A 408 20.29 -7.61 -2.68
N ARG A 409 19.94 -8.33 -1.61
CA ARG A 409 19.43 -7.72 -0.38
C ARG A 409 20.46 -6.83 0.32
N CYS A 410 21.72 -7.22 0.35
CA CYS A 410 22.80 -6.36 0.84
C CYS A 410 22.95 -5.09 0.00
N GLU A 411 22.83 -5.19 -1.33
CA GLU A 411 22.87 -4.04 -2.24
C GLU A 411 21.64 -3.11 -2.05
N GLU A 412 20.45 -3.67 -1.83
CA GLU A 412 19.23 -2.90 -1.55
C GLU A 412 19.27 -2.17 -0.20
N GLU A 413 19.85 -2.79 0.83
CA GLU A 413 19.99 -2.20 2.17
C GLU A 413 21.26 -1.33 2.33
N ASP A 414 22.08 -1.20 1.28
CA ASP A 414 23.37 -0.48 1.29
C ASP A 414 24.31 -0.99 2.40
N VAL A 415 24.42 -2.33 2.52
CA VAL A 415 25.26 -3.02 3.50
C VAL A 415 26.43 -3.70 2.82
N GLU A 416 27.65 -3.20 3.07
CA GLU A 416 28.88 -3.86 2.65
C GLU A 416 29.15 -5.09 3.51
N MET A 417 29.19 -6.28 2.89
CA MET A 417 29.50 -7.54 3.55
C MET A 417 30.72 -8.21 2.92
N SER A 418 31.59 -8.76 3.78
CA SER A 418 32.70 -9.60 3.34
C SER A 418 32.19 -10.90 2.70
N ASP A 419 32.90 -11.39 1.68
CA ASP A 419 32.54 -12.62 0.96
C ASP A 419 32.44 -13.84 1.90
N ASP A 420 33.31 -13.93 2.90
CA ASP A 420 33.27 -14.99 3.90
C ASP A 420 32.04 -14.88 4.82
N ALA A 421 31.64 -13.67 5.20
CA ALA A 421 30.42 -13.46 5.98
C ALA A 421 29.18 -13.83 5.18
N LEU A 422 29.16 -13.49 3.89
CA LEU A 422 28.08 -13.86 2.97
C LEU A 422 27.98 -15.38 2.79
N LEU A 423 29.10 -16.10 2.70
CA LEU A 423 29.10 -17.57 2.65
C LEU A 423 28.53 -18.20 3.93
N VAL A 424 28.91 -17.69 5.11
CA VAL A 424 28.35 -18.16 6.39
C VAL A 424 26.85 -17.86 6.47
N LEU A 425 26.44 -16.67 6.07
CA LEU A 425 25.03 -16.28 6.05
C LEU A 425 24.21 -17.13 5.06
N THR A 426 24.79 -17.50 3.92
CA THR A 426 24.16 -18.39 2.94
C THR A 426 23.89 -19.76 3.56
N LYS A 427 24.87 -20.34 4.26
CA LYS A 427 24.69 -21.62 4.98
C LYS A 427 23.58 -21.53 6.03
N ILE A 428 23.55 -20.45 6.82
CA ILE A 428 22.47 -20.20 7.78
C ILE A 428 21.12 -20.13 7.06
N GLY A 429 21.04 -19.46 5.91
CA GLY A 429 19.81 -19.32 5.12
C GLY A 429 19.28 -20.65 4.56
N VAL A 430 20.18 -21.58 4.21
CA VAL A 430 19.83 -22.93 3.75
C VAL A 430 19.40 -23.84 4.90
N GLU A 431 20.08 -23.77 6.05
CA GLU A 431 19.77 -24.61 7.23
C GLU A 431 18.50 -24.15 7.98
N THR A 432 18.19 -22.85 7.93
CA THR A 432 17.05 -22.25 8.66
C THR A 432 15.96 -21.74 7.70
N SER A 433 15.93 -20.44 7.42
CA SER A 433 15.06 -19.84 6.42
C SER A 433 15.70 -18.59 5.80
N LEU A 434 15.36 -18.34 4.53
CA LEU A 434 15.78 -17.14 3.83
C LEU A 434 15.31 -15.85 4.54
N ARG A 435 14.11 -15.87 5.14
CA ARG A 435 13.57 -14.73 5.89
C ARG A 435 14.42 -14.39 7.11
N TYR A 436 14.83 -15.40 7.86
CA TYR A 436 15.70 -15.22 9.02
C TYR A 436 17.07 -14.69 8.58
N ALA A 437 17.67 -15.24 7.52
CA ALA A 437 18.94 -14.75 6.98
C ALA A 437 18.87 -13.27 6.52
N ILE A 438 17.76 -12.83 5.91
CA ILE A 438 17.57 -11.42 5.55
C ILE A 438 17.51 -10.52 6.78
N GLN A 439 16.76 -10.91 7.83
CA GLN A 439 16.70 -10.13 9.08
C GLN A 439 18.08 -10.03 9.77
N LEU A 440 18.91 -11.07 9.64
CA LEU A 440 20.28 -11.06 10.13
C LEU A 440 21.16 -10.03 9.41
N ILE A 441 20.88 -9.67 8.14
CA ILE A 441 21.63 -8.63 7.41
C ILE A 441 21.55 -7.29 8.13
N THR A 442 20.32 -6.84 8.39
CA THR A 442 20.06 -5.57 9.06
C THR A 442 20.65 -5.56 10.48
N ALA A 443 20.47 -6.65 11.23
CA ALA A 443 21.00 -6.74 12.58
C ALA A 443 22.55 -6.81 12.61
N ALA A 444 23.18 -7.50 11.65
CA ALA A 444 24.64 -7.56 11.53
C ALA A 444 25.22 -6.21 11.12
N SER A 445 24.53 -5.45 10.26
CA SER A 445 24.87 -4.07 9.93
C SER A 445 24.88 -3.18 11.18
N LEU A 446 23.85 -3.28 12.04
CA LEU A 446 23.81 -2.51 13.29
C LEU A 446 24.94 -2.89 14.27
N VAL A 447 25.29 -4.16 14.37
CA VAL A 447 26.45 -4.61 15.17
C VAL A 447 27.76 -4.07 14.60
N CYS A 448 27.90 -4.07 13.27
CA CYS A 448 29.05 -3.52 12.57
C CYS A 448 29.19 -2.00 12.81
N GLN A 449 28.09 -1.25 12.73
CA GLN A 449 28.08 0.18 13.05
C GLN A 449 28.45 0.43 14.52
N LYS A 450 27.98 -0.42 15.44
CA LYS A 450 28.31 -0.31 16.87
C LYS A 450 29.80 -0.48 17.15
N ARG A 451 30.50 -1.34 16.40
CA ARG A 451 31.97 -1.46 16.46
C ARG A 451 32.70 -0.41 15.61
N LYS A 452 31.98 0.49 14.94
CA LYS A 452 32.50 1.49 13.98
C LYS A 452 33.23 0.86 12.78
N GLY A 453 32.78 -0.31 12.35
CA GLY A 453 33.25 -0.95 11.12
C GLY A 453 32.45 -0.48 9.90
N THR A 454 33.07 -0.50 8.74
CA THR A 454 32.42 -0.20 7.44
C THR A 454 31.83 -1.46 6.80
N GLU A 455 32.52 -2.59 6.90
CA GLU A 455 32.15 -3.86 6.29
C GLU A 455 31.75 -4.89 7.36
N VAL A 456 30.67 -5.65 7.12
CA VAL A 456 30.21 -6.74 8.00
C VAL A 456 31.12 -7.97 7.86
N THR A 457 31.55 -8.49 9.01
CA THR A 457 32.43 -9.67 9.09
C THR A 457 31.72 -10.86 9.71
N ILE A 458 32.34 -12.04 9.61
CA ILE A 458 31.85 -13.30 10.22
C ILE A 458 31.57 -13.14 11.72
N ALA A 459 32.38 -12.35 12.44
CA ALA A 459 32.22 -12.15 13.88
C ALA A 459 30.88 -11.45 14.22
N ASP A 460 30.43 -10.54 13.37
CA ASP A 460 29.17 -9.82 13.58
C ASP A 460 27.98 -10.76 13.31
N VAL A 461 28.03 -11.52 12.21
CA VAL A 461 27.00 -12.52 11.88
C VAL A 461 26.88 -13.56 12.99
N LYS A 462 28.01 -14.10 13.48
CA LYS A 462 28.01 -15.05 14.61
C LYS A 462 27.41 -14.44 15.87
N ARG A 463 27.76 -13.19 16.20
CA ARG A 463 27.21 -12.49 17.37
C ARG A 463 25.70 -12.32 17.26
N VAL A 464 25.20 -11.92 16.09
CA VAL A 464 23.76 -11.77 15.87
C VAL A 464 23.05 -13.13 15.92
N TYR A 465 23.62 -14.17 15.32
CA TYR A 465 23.08 -15.54 15.37
C TYR A 465 23.00 -16.12 16.79
N THR A 466 23.89 -15.70 17.70
CA THR A 466 23.80 -16.05 19.14
C THR A 466 22.72 -15.27 19.88
N LEU A 467 22.41 -14.04 19.46
CA LEU A 467 21.43 -13.18 20.12
C LEU A 467 20.00 -13.50 19.68
N PHE A 468 19.81 -13.81 18.40
CA PHE A 468 18.50 -14.09 17.82
C PHE A 468 18.40 -15.56 17.46
N LEU A 469 17.45 -16.26 18.06
CA LEU A 469 17.19 -17.66 17.75
C LEU A 469 16.28 -17.76 16.52
N ASP A 470 16.48 -18.79 15.70
CA ASP A 470 15.50 -19.19 14.67
C ASP A 470 14.38 -20.04 15.30
N GLU A 471 13.34 -20.30 14.51
CA GLU A 471 12.17 -21.06 14.95
C GLU A 471 12.53 -22.46 15.48
N ALA A 472 13.42 -23.20 14.81
CA ALA A 472 13.76 -24.56 15.21
C ALA A 472 14.51 -24.57 16.55
N ARG A 473 15.50 -23.69 16.72
CA ARG A 473 16.20 -23.52 18.02
C ARG A 473 15.27 -23.00 19.11
N SER A 474 14.35 -22.10 18.78
CA SER A 474 13.36 -21.58 19.74
C SER A 474 12.40 -22.68 20.18
N SER A 475 11.93 -23.53 19.28
CA SER A 475 11.05 -24.66 19.61
C SER A 475 11.77 -25.71 20.47
N GLN A 476 13.05 -25.99 20.18
CA GLN A 476 13.86 -26.86 21.05
C GLN A 476 14.01 -26.28 22.46
N PHE A 477 14.31 -24.98 22.57
CA PHE A 477 14.37 -24.29 23.85
C PHE A 477 13.04 -24.36 24.62
N LEU A 478 11.91 -24.13 23.94
CA LEU A 478 10.59 -24.25 24.58
C LEU A 478 10.29 -25.67 25.07
N ASN A 479 10.72 -26.70 24.33
CA ASN A 479 10.55 -28.09 24.74
C ASN A 479 11.44 -28.47 25.93
N GLU A 480 12.67 -27.97 25.98
CA GLU A 480 13.60 -28.23 27.10
C GLU A 480 13.11 -27.60 28.41
N TYR A 481 12.55 -26.39 28.33
CA TYR A 481 12.07 -25.63 29.49
C TYR A 481 10.54 -25.69 29.64
N GLN A 482 9.89 -26.70 29.05
CA GLN A 482 8.43 -26.82 29.02
C GLN A 482 7.79 -26.82 30.42
N SER A 483 8.49 -27.35 31.43
CA SER A 483 8.04 -27.35 32.83
C SER A 483 7.88 -25.95 33.43
N ASP A 484 8.62 -24.97 32.91
CA ASP A 484 8.69 -23.62 33.47
C ASP A 484 7.70 -22.69 32.75
N PHE A 485 7.10 -23.13 31.63
CA PHE A 485 6.11 -22.39 30.87
C PHE A 485 4.68 -22.77 31.26
N MET A 486 3.80 -21.77 31.30
CA MET A 486 2.36 -21.96 31.53
C MET A 486 1.70 -22.70 30.35
N PHE A 487 0.65 -23.48 30.63
CA PHE A 487 -0.08 -24.29 29.65
C PHE A 487 0.78 -25.36 28.95
N ASN A 488 1.66 -26.03 29.70
CA ASN A 488 2.40 -27.16 29.16
C ASN A 488 1.49 -28.39 28.97
N GLU A 489 1.75 -29.15 27.89
CA GLU A 489 0.98 -30.37 27.57
C GLU A 489 1.24 -31.51 28.59
N LEU A 490 2.24 -31.35 29.47
CA LEU A 490 2.59 -32.29 30.54
C LEU A 490 1.50 -32.42 31.61
N GLU A 491 0.73 -31.36 31.89
CA GLU A 491 -0.41 -31.43 32.81
C GLU A 491 -1.64 -32.07 32.16
N ALA A 492 -1.90 -31.79 30.88
CA ALA A 492 -3.01 -32.38 30.13
C ALA A 492 -2.86 -33.91 29.96
N GLU A 493 -1.65 -34.42 29.70
CA GLU A 493 -1.41 -35.87 29.64
C GLU A 493 -1.56 -36.57 31.00
N LYS A 494 -1.27 -35.88 32.11
CA LYS A 494 -1.45 -36.42 33.47
C LYS A 494 -2.92 -36.50 33.85
N GLU A 495 -3.73 -35.51 33.51
CA GLU A 495 -5.18 -35.53 33.74
C GLU A 495 -5.89 -36.59 32.89
N THR A 496 -5.48 -36.75 31.63
CA THR A 496 -6.07 -37.76 30.74
C THR A 496 -5.77 -39.19 31.21
N LYS A 497 -4.52 -39.46 31.67
CA LYS A 497 -4.15 -40.77 32.24
C LYS A 497 -4.79 -41.05 33.61
N ALA A 498 -5.11 -40.01 34.39
CA ALA A 498 -5.83 -40.17 35.65
C ALA A 498 -7.32 -40.53 35.44
N MET A 499 -7.96 -39.99 34.38
CA MET A 499 -9.33 -40.35 34.02
C MET A 499 -9.47 -41.77 33.43
N ASP A 500 -8.48 -42.26 32.67
CA ASP A 500 -8.52 -43.63 32.11
C ASP A 500 -8.20 -44.73 33.13
N THR A 501 -7.78 -44.37 34.34
CA THR A 501 -7.44 -45.30 35.43
C THR A 501 -8.41 -45.25 36.62
N SER A 502 -9.52 -44.51 36.52
CA SER A 502 -10.59 -44.42 37.53
C SER A 502 -11.86 -45.18 37.18
#